data_AF-A0A941CM79-F1
#
_entry.id   AF-A0A941CM79-F1
#
_cell.length_a   1.000
_cell.length_b   1.000
_cell.length_c   1.000
_cell.angle_alpha   90.00
_cell.angle_beta   90.00
_cell.angle_gamma   90.00
#
_symmetry.space_group_name_H-M   'P 1'
#
loop_
_entity.id
_entity.type
_entity.pdbx_description
1 polymer ?
#
loop_
_entity_poly.entity_id
_entity_poly.type
_entity_poly.pdbx_seq_one_letter_code
_entity_poly.pdbx_strand_id
1 'polypeptide(L)'
;MIKNIKNVLYCSTFFLIFGCGSDDSTEEEVVSNGAQGNITLSGDETSELGTSLTVANIEVANASLTGTDKSVILMSENISVVDDEFVYDDDQNGFVIVAADFSTGGSADIDKSISMTIVKDGEEYRHACSSPYLNFFTACGDGFAIDFEGKSVTFDGTTVINTDDDTILTMDGTITWN
;
A
#
# COMPACT_ATOMS: atom_id res chain seq x y z
N MET A 1 70.00 -32.08 -27.61
CA MET A 1 70.20 -30.78 -28.32
C MET A 1 69.77 -29.67 -27.36
N ILE A 2 70.52 -28.57 -27.36
CA ILE A 2 70.69 -27.56 -26.29
C ILE A 2 69.64 -26.42 -26.35
N LYS A 3 69.56 -25.63 -25.26
CA LYS A 3 68.82 -24.36 -24.94
C LYS A 3 67.45 -24.58 -24.28
N ASN A 4 67.19 -24.26 -23.01
CA ASN A 4 67.68 -23.28 -22.02
C ASN A 4 67.20 -21.82 -22.24
N ILE A 5 66.60 -21.29 -21.16
CA ILE A 5 66.44 -19.90 -20.69
C ILE A 5 65.33 -18.98 -21.29
N LYS A 6 64.32 -18.57 -20.50
CA LYS A 6 64.24 -17.28 -19.73
C LYS A 6 62.81 -16.96 -19.27
N ASN A 7 62.66 -16.82 -17.95
CA ASN A 7 61.66 -15.98 -17.29
C ASN A 7 61.87 -14.52 -17.73
N VAL A 8 60.83 -13.82 -18.20
CA VAL A 8 60.72 -12.36 -18.08
C VAL A 8 59.25 -11.99 -17.89
N LEU A 9 58.93 -11.58 -16.67
CA LEU A 9 57.77 -10.81 -16.27
C LEU A 9 57.86 -9.41 -16.93
N TYR A 10 56.85 -8.99 -17.70
CA TYR A 10 56.73 -7.60 -18.13
C TYR A 10 55.33 -7.08 -17.79
N CYS A 11 55.33 -6.18 -16.80
CA CYS A 11 54.21 -5.36 -16.38
C CYS A 11 54.13 -4.17 -17.35
N SER A 12 52.99 -3.99 -18.02
CA SER A 12 52.67 -2.75 -18.73
C SER A 12 51.29 -2.28 -18.29
N THR A 13 51.31 -1.33 -17.37
CA THR A 13 50.21 -0.44 -17.00
C THR A 13 49.78 0.40 -18.19
N PHE A 14 48.48 0.42 -18.49
CA PHE A 14 47.86 1.43 -19.34
C PHE A 14 46.97 2.30 -18.47
N PHE A 15 47.39 3.53 -18.22
CA PHE A 15 46.61 4.60 -17.63
C PHE A 15 45.82 5.30 -18.75
N LEU A 16 44.51 5.46 -18.60
CA LEU A 16 43.74 6.51 -19.27
C LEU A 16 42.72 7.15 -18.31
N ILE A 17 43.13 8.30 -17.79
CA ILE A 17 42.45 9.59 -17.57
C ILE A 17 40.91 9.73 -17.67
N PHE A 18 40.42 10.48 -16.66
CA PHE A 18 39.15 11.19 -16.43
C PHE A 18 38.26 11.55 -17.64
N GLY A 19 36.97 11.26 -17.48
CA GLY A 19 35.85 11.97 -18.11
C GLY A 19 34.81 12.31 -17.05
N CYS A 20 34.74 13.60 -16.68
CA CYS A 20 33.66 14.19 -15.91
C CYS A 20 32.45 14.31 -16.85
N GLY A 21 31.39 13.55 -16.58
CA GLY A 21 30.06 13.79 -17.13
C GLY A 21 29.17 13.99 -15.94
N SER A 22 28.62 15.19 -15.80
CA SER A 22 27.73 15.58 -14.70
C SER A 22 26.70 14.48 -14.43
N ASP A 23 26.71 13.96 -13.20
CA ASP A 23 25.54 13.35 -12.58
C ASP A 23 24.48 14.44 -12.53
N ASP A 24 23.61 14.45 -13.52
CA ASP A 24 22.25 14.95 -13.38
C ASP A 24 21.38 13.70 -13.19
N SER A 25 21.63 12.99 -12.08
CA SER A 25 20.59 12.19 -11.47
C SER A 25 19.53 13.19 -11.00
N THR A 26 18.59 13.51 -11.88
CA THR A 26 17.29 13.99 -11.47
C THR A 26 16.75 12.89 -10.56
N GLU A 27 16.96 13.06 -9.26
CA GLU A 27 16.10 12.48 -8.24
C GLU A 27 14.69 12.87 -8.68
N GLU A 28 13.99 11.93 -9.32
CA GLU A 28 12.56 12.04 -9.48
C GLU A 28 12.04 12.11 -8.05
N GLU A 29 11.63 13.31 -7.62
CA GLU A 29 10.89 13.45 -6.39
C GLU A 29 9.69 12.53 -6.52
N VAL A 30 9.74 11.41 -5.81
CA VAL A 30 8.56 10.58 -5.55
C VAL A 30 7.61 11.54 -4.84
N VAL A 31 6.65 12.07 -5.58
CA VAL A 31 5.61 12.93 -5.03
C VAL A 31 4.85 12.05 -4.06
N SER A 32 5.24 12.07 -2.79
CA SER A 32 4.45 11.47 -1.73
C SER A 32 3.14 12.24 -1.76
N ASN A 33 2.09 11.63 -2.30
CA ASN A 33 0.74 12.14 -2.15
C ASN A 33 0.46 12.06 -0.65
N GLY A 34 0.77 13.14 0.08
CA GLY A 34 0.71 13.14 1.54
C GLY A 34 -0.73 13.02 2.01
N ALA A 35 -1.20 11.79 2.19
CA ALA A 35 -2.38 11.50 2.99
C ALA A 35 -1.95 11.35 4.43
N GLN A 36 -2.60 12.10 5.31
CA GLN A 36 -2.39 11.98 6.75
C GLN A 36 -3.74 11.88 7.44
N GLY A 37 -3.86 10.90 8.31
CA GLY A 37 -5.03 10.73 9.15
C GLY A 37 -4.95 9.43 9.92
N ASN A 38 -5.80 9.32 10.94
CA ASN A 38 -5.87 8.14 11.79
C ASN A 38 -7.24 7.49 11.60
N ILE A 39 -7.23 6.15 11.52
CA ILE A 39 -8.41 5.31 11.60
C ILE A 39 -8.40 4.66 12.97
N THR A 40 -9.41 4.94 13.79
CA THR A 40 -9.61 4.26 15.07
C THR A 40 -10.23 2.91 14.80
N LEU A 41 -9.72 1.89 15.50
CA LEU A 41 -10.21 0.53 15.45
C LEU A 41 -10.92 0.17 16.76
N SER A 42 -12.06 -0.50 16.65
CA SER A 42 -12.74 -1.13 17.79
C SER A 42 -13.28 -2.50 17.41
N GLY A 43 -13.32 -3.43 18.37
CA GLY A 43 -13.67 -4.83 18.13
C GLY A 43 -12.79 -5.77 18.92
N ASP A 44 -13.12 -7.07 18.87
CA ASP A 44 -12.46 -8.09 19.68
C ASP A 44 -10.97 -8.25 19.32
N GLU A 45 -10.59 -8.08 18.04
CA GLU A 45 -9.20 -8.19 17.56
C GLU A 45 -8.29 -7.00 17.91
N THR A 46 -8.82 -5.95 18.56
CA THR A 46 -8.01 -4.77 18.90
C THR A 46 -6.96 -5.05 19.99
N SER A 47 -7.08 -6.16 20.72
CA SER A 47 -6.02 -6.64 21.61
C SER A 47 -4.75 -7.05 20.88
N GLU A 48 -4.89 -7.55 19.66
CA GLU A 48 -3.83 -8.05 18.80
C GLU A 48 -3.32 -6.93 17.86
N LEU A 49 -4.25 -6.26 17.18
CA LEU A 49 -3.95 -5.29 16.12
C LEU A 49 -3.61 -3.88 16.66
N GLY A 50 -4.05 -3.59 17.89
CA GLY A 50 -4.10 -2.23 18.43
C GLY A 50 -5.39 -1.50 18.07
N THR A 51 -5.46 -0.22 18.42
CA THR A 51 -6.70 0.59 18.35
C THR A 51 -6.63 1.73 17.34
N SER A 52 -5.55 1.86 16.57
CA SER A 52 -5.38 2.94 15.61
C SER A 52 -4.46 2.52 14.47
N LEU A 53 -4.83 2.89 13.24
CA LEU A 53 -4.00 2.84 12.05
C LEU A 53 -3.67 4.25 11.61
N THR A 54 -2.38 4.58 11.49
CA THR A 54 -1.92 5.88 11.00
C THR A 54 -1.62 5.77 9.51
N VAL A 55 -2.39 6.47 8.69
CA VAL A 55 -2.17 6.52 7.23
C VAL A 55 -1.08 7.55 6.92
N ALA A 56 -0.12 7.14 6.11
CA ALA A 56 1.00 7.98 5.70
C ALA A 56 1.18 8.07 4.17
N ASN A 57 0.80 7.00 3.45
CA ASN A 57 0.88 6.95 1.99
C ASN A 57 -0.50 6.66 1.39
N ILE A 58 -0.79 7.20 0.21
CA ILE A 58 -2.02 6.93 -0.54
C ILE A 58 -1.76 6.79 -2.04
N GLU A 59 -2.45 5.84 -2.67
CA GLU A 59 -2.66 5.81 -4.11
C GLU A 59 -4.13 6.05 -4.43
N VAL A 60 -4.42 6.84 -5.46
CA VAL A 60 -5.79 7.16 -5.87
C VAL A 60 -5.98 6.70 -7.31
N ALA A 61 -7.07 5.97 -7.57
CA ALA A 61 -7.42 5.48 -8.90
C ALA A 61 -6.31 4.63 -9.58
N ASN A 62 -5.48 3.94 -8.79
CA ASN A 62 -4.45 3.05 -9.34
C ASN A 62 -5.09 1.74 -9.83
N ALA A 63 -5.47 1.75 -11.11
CA ALA A 63 -6.10 0.62 -11.77
C ALA A 63 -5.13 -0.55 -12.03
N SER A 64 -3.82 -0.30 -12.08
CA SER A 64 -2.81 -1.36 -12.23
C SER A 64 -2.81 -2.28 -11.01
N LEU A 65 -2.91 -1.71 -9.80
CA LEU A 65 -2.94 -2.44 -8.54
C LEU A 65 -4.32 -3.01 -8.18
N THR A 66 -5.39 -2.26 -8.45
CA THR A 66 -6.74 -2.60 -7.96
C THR A 66 -7.69 -3.15 -9.03
N GLY A 67 -7.31 -3.06 -10.31
CA GLY A 67 -8.18 -3.38 -11.44
C GLY A 67 -9.26 -2.33 -11.72
N THR A 68 -9.29 -1.21 -11.01
CA THR A 68 -10.29 -0.15 -11.16
C THR A 68 -9.71 1.25 -10.88
N ASP A 69 -10.24 2.27 -11.54
CA ASP A 69 -9.97 3.68 -11.24
C ASP A 69 -10.89 4.22 -10.11
N LYS A 70 -11.76 3.38 -9.55
CA LYS A 70 -12.77 3.72 -8.54
C LYS A 70 -12.34 3.35 -7.13
N SER A 71 -11.06 3.48 -6.83
CA SER A 71 -10.46 3.06 -5.56
C SER A 71 -9.48 4.07 -5.00
N VAL A 72 -9.26 3.98 -3.69
CA VAL A 72 -8.11 4.54 -2.99
C VAL A 72 -7.40 3.41 -2.24
N ILE A 73 -6.07 3.48 -2.18
CA ILE A 73 -5.23 2.57 -1.41
C ILE A 73 -4.57 3.37 -0.30
N LEU A 74 -4.90 3.08 0.95
CA LEU A 74 -4.31 3.71 2.13
C LEU A 74 -3.24 2.80 2.71
N MET A 75 -2.09 3.36 3.05
CA MET A 75 -0.91 2.60 3.45
C MET A 75 -0.23 3.21 4.67
N SER A 76 0.42 2.34 5.45
CA SER A 76 1.34 2.75 6.52
C SER A 76 2.63 3.38 5.95
N GLU A 77 3.41 4.03 6.82
CA GLU A 77 4.60 4.79 6.43
C GLU A 77 5.69 3.97 5.73
N ASN A 78 5.80 2.69 6.07
CA ASN A 78 6.79 1.74 5.56
C ASN A 78 6.39 1.06 4.25
N ILE A 79 5.22 1.40 3.69
CA ILE A 79 4.69 0.83 2.46
C ILE A 79 4.51 1.94 1.44
N SER A 80 5.13 1.78 0.28
CA SER A 80 5.01 2.70 -0.86
C SER A 80 4.66 1.95 -2.14
N VAL A 81 4.35 2.69 -3.20
CA VAL A 81 4.14 2.13 -4.54
C VAL A 81 5.20 2.70 -5.48
N VAL A 82 5.90 1.80 -6.16
CA VAL A 82 6.91 2.12 -7.18
C VAL A 82 6.65 1.22 -8.38
N ASP A 83 6.57 1.81 -9.57
CA ASP A 83 6.28 1.08 -10.82
C ASP A 83 5.03 0.16 -10.73
N ASP A 84 3.97 0.64 -10.07
CA ASP A 84 2.72 -0.11 -9.81
C ASP A 84 2.91 -1.40 -8.98
N GLU A 85 3.95 -1.47 -8.15
CA GLU A 85 4.16 -2.56 -7.19
C GLU A 85 4.34 -2.01 -5.77
N PHE A 86 3.85 -2.76 -4.77
CA PHE A 86 4.07 -2.43 -3.36
C PHE A 86 5.53 -2.69 -2.96
N VAL A 87 6.16 -1.68 -2.38
CA VAL A 87 7.50 -1.76 -1.80
C VAL A 87 7.39 -1.61 -0.29
N TYR A 88 7.98 -2.56 0.44
CA TYR A 88 7.94 -2.65 1.90
C TYR A 88 9.35 -2.42 2.46
N ASP A 89 9.52 -1.38 3.27
CA ASP A 89 10.76 -1.14 4.02
C ASP A 89 10.86 -2.06 5.26
N ASP A 90 9.72 -2.48 5.79
CA ASP A 90 9.53 -3.48 6.84
C ASP A 90 8.29 -4.31 6.49
N ASP A 91 8.43 -5.64 6.47
CA ASP A 91 7.33 -6.57 6.20
C ASP A 91 6.74 -7.17 7.49
N GLN A 92 7.25 -6.79 8.66
CA GLN A 92 6.78 -7.31 9.95
C GLN A 92 5.61 -6.53 10.51
N ASN A 93 5.47 -5.24 10.17
CA ASN A 93 4.40 -4.38 10.64
C ASN A 93 3.93 -3.46 9.52
N GLY A 94 2.62 -3.30 9.36
CA GLY A 94 2.06 -2.35 8.39
C GLY A 94 0.63 -2.67 8.04
N PHE A 95 0.03 -1.86 7.16
CA PHE A 95 -1.28 -2.16 6.62
C PHE A 95 -1.46 -1.60 5.22
N VAL A 96 -2.34 -2.25 4.46
CA VAL A 96 -2.85 -1.77 3.18
C VAL A 96 -4.38 -1.87 3.21
N ILE A 97 -5.07 -0.76 2.96
CA ILE A 97 -6.53 -0.71 2.85
C ILE A 97 -6.89 -0.26 1.45
N VAL A 98 -7.52 -1.12 0.67
CA VAL A 98 -8.13 -0.78 -0.62
C VAL A 98 -9.61 -0.52 -0.38
N ALA A 99 -10.02 0.74 -0.54
CA ALA A 99 -11.40 1.18 -0.42
C ALA A 99 -11.91 1.57 -1.82
N ALA A 100 -13.02 0.98 -2.26
CA ALA A 100 -13.58 1.21 -3.59
C ALA A 100 -15.05 1.64 -3.54
N ASP A 101 -15.43 2.54 -4.45
CA ASP A 101 -16.79 3.04 -4.62
C ASP A 101 -17.20 2.99 -6.10
N PHE A 102 -17.97 1.96 -6.43
CA PHE A 102 -18.51 1.66 -7.75
C PHE A 102 -19.90 2.25 -7.99
N SER A 103 -20.46 3.02 -7.06
CA SER A 103 -21.82 3.56 -7.15
C SER A 103 -22.04 4.49 -8.35
N THR A 104 -20.96 5.05 -8.89
CA THR A 104 -20.98 5.89 -10.11
C THR A 104 -20.54 5.15 -11.37
N GLY A 105 -20.54 3.81 -11.32
CA GLY A 105 -20.12 2.91 -12.39
C GLY A 105 -18.92 2.06 -11.97
N GLY A 106 -18.88 0.81 -12.41
CA GLY A 106 -17.76 -0.10 -12.18
C GLY A 106 -18.21 -1.54 -11.99
N SER A 107 -19.10 -1.77 -11.02
CA SER A 107 -19.74 -3.07 -10.77
C SER A 107 -21.25 -2.93 -10.80
N ALA A 108 -21.95 -3.94 -11.31
CA ALA A 108 -23.41 -3.97 -11.33
C ALA A 108 -23.99 -4.52 -10.01
N ASP A 109 -23.17 -5.23 -9.23
CA ASP A 109 -23.61 -6.04 -8.09
C ASP A 109 -23.04 -5.54 -6.75
N ILE A 110 -22.02 -4.68 -6.78
CA ILE A 110 -21.34 -4.12 -5.61
C ILE A 110 -21.26 -2.62 -5.79
N ASP A 111 -21.79 -1.86 -4.85
CA ASP A 111 -21.69 -0.41 -4.80
C ASP A 111 -20.38 0.03 -4.15
N LYS A 112 -19.98 -0.65 -3.08
CA LYS A 112 -18.81 -0.28 -2.26
C LYS A 112 -18.12 -1.52 -1.71
N SER A 113 -16.81 -1.46 -1.54
CA SER A 113 -16.06 -2.55 -0.90
C SER A 113 -14.81 -2.04 -0.20
N ILE A 114 -14.40 -2.76 0.83
CA ILE A 114 -13.08 -2.62 1.45
C ILE A 114 -12.40 -3.98 1.43
N SER A 115 -11.13 -3.99 1.07
CA SER A 115 -10.20 -5.10 1.29
C SER A 115 -9.03 -4.54 2.10
N MET A 116 -8.74 -5.16 3.24
CA MET A 116 -7.71 -4.69 4.15
C MET A 116 -6.79 -5.84 4.56
N THR A 117 -5.50 -5.55 4.58
CA THR A 117 -4.48 -6.42 5.17
C THR A 117 -3.77 -5.63 6.25
N ILE A 118 -3.69 -6.19 7.46
CA ILE A 118 -2.85 -5.69 8.56
C ILE A 118 -1.81 -6.75 8.85
N VAL A 119 -0.53 -6.38 8.82
CA VAL A 119 0.57 -7.24 9.27
C VAL A 119 1.04 -6.76 10.64
N LYS A 120 1.11 -7.68 11.59
CA LYS A 120 1.55 -7.40 12.96
C LYS A 120 2.49 -8.50 13.43
N ASP A 121 3.73 -8.12 13.76
CA ASP A 121 4.79 -9.05 14.19
C ASP A 121 4.96 -10.25 13.21
N GLY A 122 4.82 -9.99 11.91
CA GLY A 122 4.93 -10.97 10.83
C GLY A 122 3.69 -11.85 10.60
N GLU A 123 2.63 -11.66 11.38
CA GLU A 123 1.33 -12.32 11.18
C GLU A 123 0.39 -11.43 10.35
N GLU A 124 -0.27 -12.03 9.36
CA GLU A 124 -1.15 -11.34 8.42
C GLU A 124 -2.62 -11.54 8.81
N TYR A 125 -3.35 -10.45 8.93
CA TYR A 125 -4.79 -10.42 9.21
C TYR A 125 -5.49 -9.79 8.01
N ARG A 126 -6.47 -10.50 7.45
CA ARG A 126 -7.19 -10.08 6.24
C ARG A 126 -8.63 -9.80 6.56
N HIS A 127 -9.09 -8.62 6.16
CA HIS A 127 -10.46 -8.19 6.38
C HIS A 127 -11.11 -7.71 5.10
N ALA A 128 -12.42 -7.86 5.01
CA ALA A 128 -13.18 -7.36 3.89
C ALA A 128 -14.59 -6.92 4.27
N CYS A 129 -15.19 -6.07 3.44
CA CYS A 129 -16.62 -5.79 3.46
C CYS A 129 -17.12 -5.53 2.04
N SER A 130 -18.42 -5.69 1.83
CA SER A 130 -19.10 -5.26 0.61
C SER A 130 -20.44 -4.61 0.92
N SER A 131 -20.87 -3.67 0.08
CA SER A 131 -22.23 -3.14 0.08
C SER A 131 -22.76 -3.21 -1.36
N PRO A 132 -23.93 -3.83 -1.61
CA PRO A 132 -24.79 -4.51 -0.63
C PRO A 132 -24.12 -5.74 -0.01
N TYR A 133 -24.65 -6.20 1.13
CA TYR A 133 -24.18 -7.42 1.81
C TYR A 133 -24.23 -8.62 0.85
N LEU A 134 -23.07 -9.22 0.60
CA LEU A 134 -22.95 -10.47 -0.12
C LEU A 134 -22.51 -11.52 0.89
N ASN A 135 -23.32 -12.57 1.12
CA ASN A 135 -23.26 -13.58 2.21
C ASN A 135 -21.89 -14.15 2.68
N PHE A 136 -20.79 -13.77 2.05
CA PHE A 136 -19.40 -14.08 2.38
C PHE A 136 -18.62 -12.93 3.05
N PHE A 137 -19.05 -11.67 2.93
CA PHE A 137 -18.47 -10.52 3.64
C PHE A 137 -19.54 -9.79 4.43
N THR A 138 -19.14 -9.13 5.52
CA THR A 138 -20.05 -8.21 6.23
C THR A 138 -20.41 -7.00 5.37
N ALA A 139 -21.51 -6.34 5.72
CA ALA A 139 -21.86 -5.06 5.13
C ALA A 139 -20.80 -4.02 5.54
N CYS A 140 -20.39 -3.13 4.63
CA CYS A 140 -19.47 -2.05 5.01
C CYS A 140 -20.11 -1.05 6.00
N GLY A 141 -21.43 -0.98 6.06
CA GLY A 141 -22.17 0.04 6.81
C GLY A 141 -22.42 1.30 5.97
N ASP A 142 -23.40 2.09 6.42
CA ASP A 142 -23.87 3.26 5.66
C ASP A 142 -22.94 4.47 5.76
N GLY A 143 -22.04 4.50 6.76
CA GLY A 143 -21.09 5.59 7.01
C GLY A 143 -19.80 5.53 6.19
N PHE A 144 -19.60 4.48 5.38
CA PHE A 144 -18.46 4.41 4.47
C PHE A 144 -18.70 5.24 3.20
N ALA A 145 -17.80 6.19 2.90
CA ALA A 145 -17.87 7.00 1.69
C ALA A 145 -16.50 7.43 1.17
N ILE A 146 -16.37 7.54 -0.16
CA ILE A 146 -15.21 8.13 -0.84
C ILE A 146 -15.69 9.36 -1.62
N ASP A 147 -15.07 10.51 -1.37
CA ASP A 147 -15.24 11.73 -2.15
C ASP A 147 -13.96 11.99 -2.95
N PHE A 148 -13.94 11.55 -4.20
CA PHE A 148 -12.80 11.75 -5.09
C PHE A 148 -12.57 13.22 -5.45
N GLU A 149 -13.62 14.04 -5.51
CA GLU A 149 -13.52 15.46 -5.83
C GLU A 149 -13.07 16.27 -4.61
N GLY A 150 -13.67 16.01 -3.44
CA GLY A 150 -13.32 16.60 -2.15
C GLY A 150 -12.07 15.99 -1.51
N LYS A 151 -11.46 14.99 -2.15
CA LYS A 151 -10.22 14.31 -1.74
C LYS A 151 -10.27 13.73 -0.33
N SER A 152 -11.32 12.96 -0.04
CA SER A 152 -11.46 12.30 1.25
C SER A 152 -12.05 10.90 1.19
N VAL A 153 -11.71 10.07 2.17
CA VAL A 153 -12.39 8.81 2.48
C VAL A 153 -12.78 8.84 3.93
N THR A 154 -14.05 8.50 4.20
CA THR A 154 -14.63 8.50 5.55
C THR A 154 -15.06 7.09 5.92
N PHE A 155 -14.67 6.70 7.13
CA PHE A 155 -15.14 5.53 7.86
C PHE A 155 -15.91 6.06 9.08
N ASP A 156 -17.20 5.72 9.19
CA ASP A 156 -18.06 6.13 10.30
C ASP A 156 -18.91 4.92 10.69
N GLY A 157 -18.49 4.21 11.74
CA GLY A 157 -19.02 2.91 12.10
C GLY A 157 -18.87 1.87 10.98
N THR A 158 -17.85 1.99 10.13
CA THR A 158 -17.63 1.07 9.01
C THR A 158 -17.18 -0.28 9.53
N THR A 159 -17.81 -1.37 9.13
CA THR A 159 -17.44 -2.73 9.59
C THR A 159 -16.75 -3.54 8.51
N VAL A 160 -15.72 -4.27 8.90
CA VAL A 160 -15.03 -5.28 8.08
C VAL A 160 -14.96 -6.60 8.84
N ILE A 161 -15.00 -7.73 8.12
CA ILE A 161 -14.93 -9.07 8.70
C ILE A 161 -13.57 -9.68 8.44
N ASN A 162 -12.95 -10.29 9.45
CA ASN A 162 -11.75 -11.10 9.28
C ASN A 162 -12.12 -12.36 8.47
N THR A 163 -11.39 -12.61 7.39
CA THR A 163 -11.71 -13.69 6.45
C THR A 163 -11.35 -15.09 6.95
N ASP A 164 -10.58 -15.19 8.03
CA ASP A 164 -10.11 -16.45 8.60
C ASP A 164 -10.98 -16.93 9.77
N ASP A 165 -11.53 -16.01 10.58
CA ASP A 165 -12.27 -16.37 11.80
C ASP A 165 -13.63 -15.66 11.99
N ASP A 166 -14.09 -14.90 10.99
CA ASP A 166 -15.36 -14.18 10.97
C ASP A 166 -15.52 -13.08 12.06
N THR A 167 -14.42 -12.69 12.74
CA THR A 167 -14.47 -11.60 13.72
C THR A 167 -14.69 -10.24 13.04
N ILE A 168 -15.38 -9.33 13.73
CA ILE A 168 -15.75 -8.01 13.19
C ILE A 168 -14.87 -6.93 13.80
N LEU A 169 -14.28 -6.13 12.92
CA LEU A 169 -13.59 -4.89 13.26
C LEU A 169 -14.40 -3.69 12.77
N THR A 170 -14.52 -2.67 13.62
CA THR A 170 -15.18 -1.40 13.31
C THR A 170 -14.13 -0.31 13.14
N MET A 171 -14.27 0.49 12.09
CA MET A 171 -13.34 1.53 11.66
C MET A 171 -14.02 2.90 11.70
N ASP A 172 -13.36 3.86 12.35
CA ASP A 172 -13.80 5.26 12.45
C ASP A 172 -12.67 6.23 12.12
N GLY A 173 -12.86 7.12 11.16
CA GLY A 173 -11.89 8.13 10.80
C GLY A 173 -12.12 8.74 9.42
N THR A 174 -11.47 9.87 9.17
CA THR A 174 -11.47 10.51 7.85
C THR A 174 -10.03 10.73 7.41
N ILE A 175 -9.71 10.26 6.21
CA ILE A 175 -8.42 10.48 5.57
C ILE A 175 -8.61 11.45 4.42
N THR A 176 -7.74 12.45 4.33
CA THR A 176 -7.75 13.46 3.27
C THR A 176 -6.42 13.46 2.54
N TRP A 177 -6.43 13.81 1.25
CA TRP A 177 -5.22 13.95 0.43
C TRP A 177 -5.23 15.26 -0.36
N ASN A 178 -4.06 15.65 -0.89
CA ASN A 178 -3.84 16.94 -1.56
C ASN A 178 -3.83 16.86 -3.09
#